data_AF-G2XFD2-F1
#
_entry.id   AF-G2XFD2-F1
#
_cell.length_a   1.000
_cell.length_b   1.000
_cell.length_c   1.000
_cell.angle_alpha   90.00
_cell.angle_beta   90.00
_cell.angle_gamma   90.00
#
_symmetry.space_group_name_H-M   'P 1'
#
loop_
_entity.id
_entity.type
_entity.pdbx_description
1 polymer ?
#
loop_
_entity_poly.entity_id
_entity_poly.type
_entity_poly.pdbx_seq_one_letter_code
_entity_poly.pdbx_strand_id
1 'polypeptide(L)'
;MLKIASIVHGICLSLLIGMVEGIDQAVNPTLVGRLKLSPTELDKIKLLSQDSDWTFDYFASDFHNYSPGGVVNANAATFPATIGNGMTMSWLTLGPCAMLPPHYHPRASNYVVAVEGTTETFMTLENGARLVRTILTPGKMTIFPTGSLHTMQNTGRFRCENATLVSALSSEDAGTHNVANGLFGLPSEILAAAFGDSPVATQFAALAQNIPAVGTGASEGSSECMRRCEGGPSF
;
A
#
# COMPACT_ATOMS: atom_id res chain seq x y z
N MET A 1 8.87 24.51 -61.98
CA MET A 1 7.86 23.53 -61.54
C MET A 1 8.51 22.56 -60.56
N LEU A 2 8.00 22.58 -59.32
CA LEU A 2 8.16 21.69 -58.15
C LEU A 2 9.41 20.80 -57.98
N LYS A 3 10.20 21.11 -56.94
CA LYS A 3 11.08 20.16 -56.23
C LYS A 3 10.22 19.34 -55.27
N ILE A 4 10.30 18.00 -55.31
CA ILE A 4 9.72 17.12 -54.30
C ILE A 4 10.87 16.59 -53.45
N ALA A 5 10.97 17.07 -52.21
CA ALA A 5 11.84 16.52 -51.19
C ALA A 5 11.07 15.45 -50.41
N SER A 6 11.49 14.19 -50.53
CA SER A 6 10.95 13.09 -49.72
C SER A 6 11.47 13.19 -48.29
N ILE A 7 10.58 13.55 -47.36
CA ILE A 7 10.85 13.51 -45.92
C ILE A 7 10.51 12.11 -45.43
N VAL A 8 11.53 11.28 -45.21
CA VAL A 8 11.40 10.02 -44.48
C VAL A 8 11.19 10.37 -43.01
N HIS A 9 9.97 10.21 -42.52
CA HIS A 9 9.66 10.30 -41.10
C HIS A 9 10.23 9.07 -40.39
N GLY A 10 11.34 9.25 -39.65
CA GLY A 10 11.80 8.27 -38.68
C GLY A 10 10.81 8.21 -37.52
N ILE A 11 10.02 7.13 -37.45
CA ILE A 11 9.22 6.82 -36.28
C ILE A 11 10.18 6.35 -35.19
N CYS A 12 10.54 7.25 -34.28
CA CYS A 12 11.25 6.90 -33.05
C CYS A 12 10.26 6.17 -32.15
N LEU A 13 10.31 4.83 -32.16
CA LEU A 13 9.54 4.00 -31.24
C LEU A 13 10.16 4.16 -29.85
N SER A 14 9.68 5.14 -29.09
CA SER A 14 10.02 5.30 -27.68
C SER A 14 9.46 4.10 -26.92
N LEU A 15 10.33 3.13 -26.62
CA LEU A 15 10.08 2.10 -25.63
C LEU A 15 9.81 2.80 -24.30
N LEU A 16 8.54 2.93 -23.92
CA LEU A 16 8.12 3.23 -22.57
C LEU A 16 8.53 2.04 -21.70
N ILE A 17 9.78 2.05 -21.22
CA ILE A 17 10.20 1.20 -20.11
C ILE A 17 9.40 1.71 -18.92
N GLY A 18 8.36 0.98 -18.52
CA GLY A 18 7.67 1.24 -17.27
C GLY A 18 8.70 1.17 -16.14
N MET A 19 9.03 2.31 -15.56
CA MET A 19 9.90 2.33 -14.38
C MET A 19 9.12 1.69 -13.24
N VAL A 20 9.67 0.60 -12.69
CA VAL A 20 9.15 -0.01 -11.47
C VAL A 20 9.56 0.91 -10.32
N GLU A 21 8.71 1.87 -9.97
CA GLU A 21 8.90 2.69 -8.78
C GLU A 21 8.23 1.99 -7.60
N GLY A 22 9.04 1.42 -6.70
CA GLY A 22 8.56 1.02 -5.38
C GLY A 22 8.11 2.25 -4.60
N ILE A 23 7.01 2.14 -3.85
CA ILE A 23 6.56 3.21 -2.93
C ILE A 23 7.68 3.55 -1.94
N ASP A 24 8.30 2.52 -1.36
CA ASP A 24 9.48 2.68 -0.51
C ASP A 24 10.75 2.57 -1.34
N GLN A 25 11.47 3.68 -1.45
CA GLN A 25 12.78 3.75 -2.09
C GLN A 25 13.88 3.70 -1.02
N ALA A 26 15.00 3.06 -1.34
CA ALA A 26 16.13 3.01 -0.42
C ALA A 26 16.67 4.42 -0.19
N VAL A 27 16.62 4.91 1.06
CA VAL A 27 17.09 6.25 1.43
C VAL A 27 18.57 6.46 1.10
N ASN A 28 19.34 5.37 1.16
CA ASN A 28 20.72 5.32 0.71
C ASN A 28 21.04 3.90 0.20
N PRO A 29 20.94 3.64 -1.12
CA PRO A 29 21.13 2.31 -1.69
C PRO A 29 22.50 1.69 -1.37
N THR A 30 23.55 2.52 -1.33
CA THR A 30 24.92 2.08 -1.00
C THR A 30 25.02 1.64 0.45
N LEU A 31 24.47 2.42 1.39
CA LEU A 31 24.46 2.05 2.81
C LEU A 31 23.64 0.78 3.04
N VAL A 32 22.45 0.69 2.45
CA VAL A 32 21.59 -0.51 2.52
C VAL A 32 22.33 -1.74 1.99
N GLY A 33 23.01 -1.62 0.85
CA GLY A 33 23.82 -2.70 0.30
C GLY A 33 24.95 -3.13 1.23
N ARG A 34 25.69 -2.18 1.82
CA ARG A 34 26.76 -2.48 2.78
C ARG A 34 26.24 -3.14 4.05
N LEU A 35 25.12 -2.68 4.60
CA LEU A 35 24.49 -3.26 5.79
C LEU A 35 24.03 -4.70 5.56
N LYS A 36 23.46 -5.00 4.39
CA LYS A 36 23.08 -6.37 4.01
C LYS A 36 24.29 -7.32 3.86
N LEU A 37 25.45 -6.78 3.51
CA LEU A 37 26.69 -7.54 3.36
C LEU A 37 27.51 -7.61 4.66
N SER A 38 27.15 -6.86 5.71
CA SER A 38 27.88 -6.86 6.97
C SER A 38 27.73 -8.21 7.70
N PRO A 39 28.84 -8.86 8.07
CA PRO A 39 28.80 -10.19 8.68
C PRO A 39 28.38 -10.19 10.17
N THR A 40 28.47 -9.04 10.85
CA THR A 40 28.14 -8.92 12.27
C THR A 40 27.41 -7.60 12.56
N GLU A 41 26.65 -7.55 13.66
CA GLU A 41 26.05 -6.31 14.17
C GLU A 41 27.12 -5.27 14.56
N LEU A 42 28.29 -5.70 15.02
CA LEU A 42 29.43 -4.82 15.29
C LEU A 42 29.97 -4.15 14.02
N ASP A 43 29.82 -4.78 12.85
CA ASP A 43 30.19 -4.14 11.59
C ASP A 43 29.08 -3.22 11.09
N LYS A 44 27.81 -3.52 11.35
CA LYS A 44 26.68 -2.63 11.05
C LYS A 44 26.73 -1.34 11.87
N ILE A 45 27.01 -1.40 13.17
CA ILE A 45 27.08 -0.19 14.01
C ILE A 45 28.23 0.76 13.59
N LYS A 46 29.31 0.24 12.99
CA LYS A 46 30.35 1.09 12.39
C LYS A 46 29.84 1.88 11.17
N LEU A 47 28.80 1.37 10.49
CA LEU A 47 28.13 2.04 9.37
C LEU A 47 27.01 2.98 9.84
N LEU A 48 26.38 2.67 10.98
CA LEU A 48 25.31 3.43 11.64
C LEU A 48 25.87 4.17 12.86
N SER A 49 26.80 5.08 12.58
CA SER A 49 27.66 5.70 13.60
C SER A 49 27.03 6.86 14.37
N GLN A 50 25.92 7.42 13.88
CA GLN A 50 25.24 8.55 14.51
C GLN A 50 24.02 8.07 15.29
N ASP A 51 23.73 8.68 16.44
CA ASP A 51 22.52 8.34 17.22
C ASP A 51 21.23 8.51 16.39
N SER A 52 21.22 9.46 15.45
CA SER A 52 20.10 9.66 14.51
C SER A 52 19.89 8.51 13.52
N ASP A 53 20.88 7.64 13.31
CA ASP A 53 20.72 6.45 12.47
C ASP A 53 19.78 5.41 13.13
N TRP A 54 19.53 5.56 14.44
CA TRP A 54 18.78 4.61 15.27
C TRP A 54 17.36 5.09 15.61
N THR A 55 16.94 6.23 15.08
CA THR A 55 15.59 6.76 15.26
C THR A 55 14.88 6.90 13.92
N PHE A 56 13.57 6.68 13.93
CA PHE A 56 12.72 6.88 12.75
C PHE A 56 11.56 7.78 13.14
N ASP A 57 11.39 8.89 12.42
CA ASP A 57 10.31 9.84 12.62
C ASP A 57 9.24 9.67 11.54
N TYR A 58 8.12 9.03 11.90
CA TYR A 58 6.99 8.85 10.99
C TYR A 58 6.37 10.17 10.53
N PHE A 59 6.44 11.21 11.37
CA PHE A 59 5.80 12.51 11.13
C PHE A 59 6.63 13.41 10.21
N ALA A 60 7.88 13.04 9.92
CA ALA A 60 8.71 13.71 8.93
C ALA A 60 8.31 13.38 7.47
N SER A 61 7.46 12.36 7.25
CA SER A 61 6.98 11.97 5.93
C SER A 61 5.73 12.74 5.53
N ASP A 62 5.67 13.23 4.29
CA ASP A 62 4.47 13.86 3.71
C ASP A 62 3.28 12.89 3.59
N PHE A 63 3.52 11.58 3.66
CA PHE A 63 2.47 10.56 3.67
C PHE A 63 1.82 10.37 5.05
N HIS A 64 2.31 11.05 6.09
CA HIS A 64 1.60 11.18 7.37
C HIS A 64 0.50 12.25 7.27
N ASN A 65 -0.58 11.95 6.55
CA ASN A 65 -1.72 12.86 6.41
C ASN A 65 -3.06 12.10 6.44
N TYR A 66 -4.16 12.81 6.66
CA TYR A 66 -5.52 12.25 6.73
C TYR A 66 -6.38 12.57 5.51
N SER A 67 -5.77 12.95 4.38
CA SER A 67 -6.51 13.40 3.19
C SER A 67 -6.05 12.66 1.92
N PRO A 68 -6.64 11.49 1.59
CA PRO A 68 -7.57 10.70 2.41
C PRO A 68 -6.85 9.91 3.53
N GLY A 69 -5.53 9.80 3.47
CA GLY A 69 -4.76 8.96 4.38
C GLY A 69 -3.37 8.67 3.84
N GLY A 70 -2.60 7.89 4.59
CA GLY A 70 -1.33 7.36 4.12
C GLY A 70 -0.73 6.30 5.01
N VAL A 71 0.31 5.67 4.50
CA VAL A 71 1.09 4.62 5.14
C VAL A 71 2.55 5.04 5.06
N VAL A 72 3.19 5.14 6.23
CA VAL A 72 4.63 5.40 6.34
C VAL A 72 5.28 4.15 6.92
N ASN A 73 6.16 3.53 6.14
CA ASN A 73 6.86 2.32 6.53
C ASN A 73 8.27 2.65 7.05
N ALA A 74 8.65 2.01 8.15
CA ALA A 74 10.03 1.86 8.61
C ALA A 74 10.47 0.42 8.29
N ASN A 75 11.13 0.24 7.14
CA ASN A 75 11.57 -1.06 6.63
C ASN A 75 13.05 -1.00 6.17
N ALA A 76 13.56 -2.06 5.55
CA ALA A 76 14.96 -2.12 5.13
C ALA A 76 15.37 -1.01 4.14
N ALA A 77 14.41 -0.43 3.42
CA ALA A 77 14.66 0.66 2.46
C ALA A 77 14.64 2.04 3.14
N THR A 78 13.68 2.28 4.03
CA THR A 78 13.43 3.60 4.64
C THR A 78 14.12 3.81 5.99
N PHE A 79 14.38 2.71 6.72
CA PHE A 79 15.06 2.73 8.02
C PHE A 79 16.16 1.67 8.08
N PRO A 80 17.36 1.95 7.52
CA PRO A 80 18.42 0.95 7.35
C PRO A 80 18.87 0.23 8.63
N ALA A 81 18.67 0.83 9.81
CA ALA A 81 18.98 0.19 11.09
C ALA A 81 18.15 -1.08 11.38
N THR A 82 17.00 -1.27 10.70
CA THR A 82 16.22 -2.51 10.85
C THR A 82 16.81 -3.70 10.09
N ILE A 83 17.74 -3.49 9.14
CA ILE A 83 18.27 -4.55 8.27
C ILE A 83 18.82 -5.74 9.07
N GLY A 84 18.26 -6.92 8.83
CA GLY A 84 18.59 -8.18 9.52
C GLY A 84 17.73 -8.47 10.75
N ASN A 85 16.77 -7.60 11.09
CA ASN A 85 15.83 -7.82 12.20
C ASN A 85 14.47 -8.34 11.72
N GLY A 86 14.22 -8.37 10.41
CA GLY A 86 13.10 -9.11 9.83
C GLY A 86 11.72 -8.51 10.12
N MET A 87 11.64 -7.19 10.34
CA MET A 87 10.36 -6.51 10.55
C MET A 87 10.23 -5.20 9.78
N THR A 88 9.00 -4.87 9.43
CA THR A 88 8.58 -3.53 9.05
C THR A 88 7.60 -3.01 10.10
N MET A 89 7.81 -1.79 10.58
CA MET A 89 6.82 -1.08 11.38
C MET A 89 6.17 -0.01 10.50
N SER A 90 4.85 0.13 10.56
CA SER A 90 4.13 1.11 9.76
C SER A 90 3.21 1.96 10.60
N TRP A 91 3.18 3.25 10.29
CA TRP A 91 2.18 4.19 10.80
C TRP A 91 1.16 4.46 9.71
N LEU A 92 -0.13 4.30 10.01
CA LEU A 92 -1.21 4.42 9.05
C LEU A 92 -2.21 5.45 9.54
N THR A 93 -2.54 6.41 8.68
CA THR A 93 -3.51 7.46 8.92
C THR A 93 -4.65 7.33 7.93
N LEU A 94 -5.88 7.42 8.42
CA LEU A 94 -7.11 7.37 7.61
C LEU A 94 -8.03 8.52 8.02
N GLY A 95 -8.27 9.45 7.10
CA GLY A 95 -9.34 10.43 7.25
C GLY A 95 -10.71 9.77 7.31
N PRO A 96 -11.78 10.54 7.57
CA PRO A 96 -13.13 10.01 7.54
C PRO A 96 -13.39 9.31 6.21
N CYS A 97 -13.95 8.11 6.27
CA CYS A 97 -14.28 7.28 5.11
C CYS A 97 -13.13 6.70 4.31
N ALA A 98 -11.89 7.13 4.52
CA ALA A 98 -10.74 6.58 3.83
C ALA A 98 -10.55 5.09 4.11
N MET A 99 -9.96 4.40 3.13
CA MET A 99 -9.63 2.99 3.23
C MET A 99 -8.22 2.70 2.73
N LEU A 100 -7.65 1.61 3.24
CA LEU A 100 -6.58 0.88 2.59
C LEU A 100 -7.25 -0.13 1.65
N PRO A 101 -7.11 0.01 0.31
CA PRO A 101 -7.77 -0.85 -0.67
C PRO A 101 -7.51 -2.33 -0.42
N PRO A 102 -8.33 -3.26 -0.94
CA PRO A 102 -8.07 -4.70 -0.83
C PRO A 102 -6.66 -5.08 -1.32
N HIS A 103 -5.85 -5.59 -0.39
CA HIS A 103 -4.46 -5.95 -0.64
C HIS A 103 -4.04 -7.18 0.17
N TYR A 104 -2.83 -7.65 -0.10
CA TYR A 104 -2.14 -8.63 0.73
C TYR A 104 -0.64 -8.36 0.78
N HIS A 105 0.03 -8.93 1.77
CA HIS A 105 1.49 -8.91 1.90
C HIS A 105 2.05 -10.28 1.52
N PRO A 106 2.80 -10.41 0.41
CA PRO A 106 3.31 -11.70 -0.06
C PRO A 106 4.38 -12.31 0.85
N ARG A 107 5.06 -11.50 1.68
CA ARG A 107 6.23 -11.93 2.46
C ARG A 107 6.11 -11.67 3.96
N ALA A 108 4.96 -11.21 4.46
CA ALA A 108 4.78 -10.95 5.89
C ALA A 108 3.34 -11.20 6.35
N SER A 109 3.20 -11.63 7.60
CA SER A 109 1.96 -11.39 8.36
C SER A 109 1.96 -9.94 8.84
N ASN A 110 0.77 -9.36 9.02
CA ASN A 110 0.57 -7.99 9.50
C ASN A 110 -0.25 -8.01 10.79
N TYR A 111 0.35 -7.55 11.89
CA TYR A 111 -0.31 -7.30 13.16
C TYR A 111 -0.65 -5.82 13.24
N VAL A 112 -1.93 -5.47 13.29
CA VAL A 112 -2.35 -4.06 13.29
C VAL A 112 -3.14 -3.74 14.55
N VAL A 113 -2.79 -2.64 15.20
CA VAL A 113 -3.47 -2.10 16.38
C VAL A 113 -4.02 -0.71 16.09
N ALA A 114 -5.25 -0.43 16.51
CA ALA A 114 -5.78 0.93 16.47
C ALA A 114 -5.27 1.72 17.67
N VAL A 115 -4.80 2.95 17.41
CA VAL A 115 -4.35 3.88 18.45
C VAL A 115 -5.22 5.14 18.52
N GLU A 116 -5.95 5.47 17.45
CA GLU A 116 -6.92 6.56 17.39
C GLU A 116 -8.11 6.19 16.49
N GLY A 117 -9.29 6.76 16.78
CA GLY A 117 -10.48 6.60 15.94
C GLY A 117 -11.04 5.17 15.93
N THR A 118 -11.80 4.83 14.89
CA THR A 118 -12.32 3.48 14.70
C THR A 118 -12.13 3.02 13.27
N THR A 119 -11.56 1.83 13.10
CA THR A 119 -11.35 1.22 11.79
C THR A 119 -12.06 -0.13 11.76
N GLU A 120 -12.82 -0.37 10.70
CA GLU A 120 -13.39 -1.68 10.40
C GLU A 120 -12.48 -2.42 9.43
N THR A 121 -12.25 -3.71 9.67
CA THR A 121 -11.38 -4.53 8.83
C THR A 121 -12.10 -5.76 8.32
N PHE A 122 -11.71 -6.21 7.14
CA PHE A 122 -12.24 -7.38 6.47
C PHE A 122 -11.09 -8.23 5.95
N MET A 123 -11.16 -9.55 6.14
CA MET A 123 -10.13 -10.49 5.69
C MET A 123 -10.74 -11.81 5.19
N THR A 124 -10.13 -12.38 4.17
CA THR A 124 -10.31 -13.77 3.73
C THR A 124 -8.95 -14.46 3.59
N LEU A 125 -8.83 -15.70 4.05
CA LEU A 125 -7.55 -16.44 4.05
C LEU A 125 -7.29 -17.16 2.72
N GLU A 126 -8.18 -18.07 2.35
CA GLU A 126 -8.05 -18.93 1.17
C GLU A 126 -9.43 -19.40 0.69
N ASN A 127 -9.47 -20.18 -0.39
CA ASN A 127 -10.72 -20.72 -0.94
C ASN A 127 -11.50 -21.51 0.11
N GLY A 128 -12.79 -21.18 0.28
CA GLY A 128 -13.67 -21.80 1.28
C GLY A 128 -13.58 -21.19 2.68
N ALA A 129 -12.63 -20.29 2.94
CA ALA A 129 -12.60 -19.54 4.19
C ALA A 129 -13.79 -18.56 4.25
N ARG A 130 -14.38 -18.41 5.44
CA ARG A 130 -15.38 -17.36 5.68
C ARG A 130 -14.72 -15.98 5.68
N LEU A 131 -15.53 -14.94 5.44
CA LEU A 131 -15.14 -13.57 5.72
C LEU A 131 -14.96 -13.36 7.24
N VAL A 132 -13.83 -12.79 7.62
CA VAL A 132 -13.58 -12.29 8.97
C VAL A 132 -13.77 -10.78 8.96
N ARG A 133 -14.65 -10.28 9.84
CA ARG A 133 -14.92 -8.85 10.03
C ARG A 133 -14.57 -8.48 11.47
N THR A 134 -13.80 -7.42 11.67
CA THR A 134 -13.46 -6.91 13.00
C THR A 134 -13.60 -5.39 13.07
N ILE A 135 -13.86 -4.88 14.27
CA ILE A 135 -13.92 -3.44 14.55
C ILE A 135 -12.80 -3.11 15.55
N LEU A 136 -11.85 -2.30 15.11
CA LEU A 136 -10.72 -1.85 15.91
C LEU A 136 -11.01 -0.46 16.48
N THR A 137 -11.10 -0.37 17.79
CA THR A 137 -11.08 0.85 18.59
C THR A 137 -9.72 0.96 19.29
N PRO A 138 -9.32 2.12 19.84
CA PRO A 138 -7.99 2.27 20.43
C PRO A 138 -7.66 1.17 21.44
N GLY A 139 -6.48 0.57 21.30
CA GLY A 139 -6.00 -0.57 22.09
C GLY A 139 -6.44 -1.95 21.61
N LYS A 140 -7.28 -2.05 20.56
CA LYS A 140 -7.63 -3.34 19.93
C LYS A 140 -6.73 -3.64 18.75
N MET A 141 -6.36 -4.91 18.61
CA MET A 141 -5.56 -5.40 17.49
C MET A 141 -6.25 -6.52 16.71
N THR A 142 -5.83 -6.71 15.46
CA THR A 142 -6.08 -7.91 14.67
C THR A 142 -4.81 -8.37 13.96
N ILE A 143 -4.88 -9.51 13.29
CA ILE A 143 -3.79 -10.08 12.50
C ILE A 143 -4.31 -10.45 11.10
N PHE A 144 -3.50 -10.14 10.10
CA PHE A 144 -3.63 -10.63 8.74
C PHE A 144 -2.46 -11.60 8.46
N PRO A 145 -2.69 -12.91 8.38
CA PRO A 145 -1.64 -13.86 8.01
C PRO A 145 -1.04 -13.57 6.64
N THR A 146 0.19 -14.04 6.39
CA THR A 146 0.88 -13.86 5.11
C THR A 146 0.03 -14.28 3.94
N GLY A 147 -0.08 -13.42 2.91
CA GLY A 147 -0.86 -13.68 1.71
C GLY A 147 -2.38 -13.58 1.87
N SER A 148 -2.90 -13.34 3.09
CA SER A 148 -4.35 -13.17 3.27
C SER A 148 -4.83 -11.87 2.63
N LEU A 149 -5.92 -11.94 1.87
CA LEU A 149 -6.56 -10.76 1.30
C LEU A 149 -7.28 -10.02 2.42
N HIS A 150 -6.97 -8.74 2.60
CA HIS A 150 -7.58 -7.90 3.60
C HIS A 150 -7.74 -6.45 3.18
N THR A 151 -8.58 -5.72 3.89
CA THR A 151 -8.80 -4.28 3.76
C THR A 151 -9.15 -3.68 5.11
N MET A 152 -8.89 -2.39 5.26
CA MET A 152 -9.17 -1.60 6.44
C MET A 152 -9.85 -0.32 5.99
N GLN A 153 -10.95 0.07 6.63
CA GLN A 153 -11.67 1.30 6.32
C GLN A 153 -12.04 2.04 7.60
N ASN A 154 -11.76 3.34 7.64
CA ASN A 154 -12.40 4.22 8.61
C ASN A 154 -13.84 4.45 8.15
N THR A 155 -14.78 3.64 8.61
CA THR A 155 -16.15 3.71 8.09
C THR A 155 -16.93 4.91 8.61
N GLY A 156 -16.38 5.78 9.46
CA GLY A 156 -17.15 6.88 10.05
C GLY A 156 -18.42 6.43 10.78
N ARG A 157 -18.52 5.14 11.15
CA ARG A 157 -19.77 4.50 11.59
C ARG A 157 -20.22 5.01 12.96
N PHE A 158 -19.25 5.34 13.81
CA PHE A 158 -19.49 5.89 15.14
C PHE A 158 -19.29 7.40 15.14
N ARG A 159 -18.18 7.86 14.54
CA ARG A 159 -17.82 9.28 14.38
C ARG A 159 -17.06 9.43 13.08
N CYS A 160 -17.28 10.53 12.36
CA CYS A 160 -16.54 10.91 11.16
C CYS A 160 -15.26 11.66 11.54
N GLU A 161 -14.44 11.00 12.35
CA GLU A 161 -13.16 11.50 12.85
C GLU A 161 -12.03 10.76 12.14
N ASN A 162 -10.81 11.26 12.28
CA ASN A 162 -9.61 10.58 11.81
C ASN A 162 -9.37 9.27 12.58
N ALA A 163 -8.69 8.33 11.95
CA ALA A 163 -8.27 7.08 12.56
C ALA A 163 -6.80 6.82 12.29
N THR A 164 -6.13 6.25 13.31
CA THR A 164 -4.70 5.93 13.26
C THR A 164 -4.49 4.50 13.69
N LEU A 165 -3.68 3.78 12.91
CA LEU A 165 -3.29 2.41 13.15
C LEU A 165 -1.75 2.33 13.17
N VAL A 166 -1.23 1.37 13.93
CA VAL A 166 0.18 0.97 13.87
C VAL A 166 0.23 -0.49 13.46
N SER A 167 1.02 -0.79 12.45
CA SER A 167 1.24 -2.16 11.98
C SER A 167 2.65 -2.63 12.28
N ALA A 168 2.79 -3.90 12.65
CA ALA A 168 4.03 -4.64 12.70
C ALA A 168 3.95 -5.80 11.71
N LEU A 169 4.82 -5.80 10.71
CA LEU A 169 4.88 -6.82 9.68
C LEU A 169 6.11 -7.70 9.88
N SER A 170 5.94 -9.01 9.77
CA SER A 170 6.97 -10.02 10.02
C SER A 170 8.05 -10.16 8.94
N SER A 171 8.33 -9.07 8.19
CA SER A 171 9.42 -8.98 7.23
C SER A 171 9.82 -7.53 7.03
N GLU A 172 11.11 -7.27 6.90
CA GLU A 172 11.68 -5.96 6.49
C GLU A 172 11.51 -5.67 4.99
N ASP A 173 10.97 -6.63 4.24
CA ASP A 173 10.47 -6.50 2.88
C ASP A 173 9.14 -7.27 2.79
N ALA A 174 8.09 -6.73 3.41
CA ALA A 174 6.76 -7.36 3.44
C ALA A 174 6.12 -7.45 2.04
N GLY A 175 6.35 -6.42 1.23
CA GLY A 175 5.62 -6.16 -0.01
C GLY A 175 4.15 -5.85 0.21
N THR A 176 3.55 -5.11 -0.72
CA THR A 176 2.10 -4.86 -0.73
C THR A 176 1.61 -5.06 -2.16
N HIS A 177 0.56 -5.87 -2.32
CA HIS A 177 -0.07 -6.09 -3.61
C HIS A 177 -1.54 -5.68 -3.54
N ASN A 178 -1.88 -4.56 -4.17
CA ASN A 178 -3.27 -4.13 -4.34
C ASN A 178 -3.94 -5.02 -5.39
N VAL A 179 -4.98 -5.76 -4.98
CA VAL A 179 -5.58 -6.81 -5.82
C VAL A 179 -6.17 -6.25 -7.10
N ALA A 180 -6.83 -5.08 -7.03
CA ALA A 180 -7.43 -4.46 -8.21
C ALA A 180 -6.36 -4.05 -9.24
N ASN A 181 -5.28 -3.38 -8.80
CA ASN A 181 -4.19 -2.98 -9.69
C ASN A 181 -3.51 -4.20 -10.34
N GLY A 182 -3.27 -5.26 -9.58
CA GLY A 182 -2.66 -6.49 -10.11
C GLY A 182 -3.55 -7.26 -11.07
N LEU A 183 -4.82 -7.47 -10.70
CA LEU A 183 -5.79 -8.22 -11.50
C LEU A 183 -6.03 -7.56 -12.86
N PHE A 184 -6.23 -6.24 -12.87
CA PHE A 184 -6.48 -5.49 -14.11
C PHE A 184 -5.19 -5.15 -14.90
N GLY A 185 -4.02 -5.49 -14.37
CA GLY A 185 -2.75 -5.43 -15.09
C GLY A 185 -2.44 -6.67 -15.94
N LEU A 186 -3.26 -7.73 -15.83
CA LEU A 186 -3.12 -8.94 -16.64
C LEU A 186 -3.57 -8.71 -18.10
N PRO A 187 -3.09 -9.55 -19.05
CA PRO A 187 -3.60 -9.52 -20.41
C PRO A 187 -5.12 -9.67 -20.45
N SER A 188 -5.78 -8.88 -21.29
CA SER A 188 -7.24 -8.77 -21.34
C SER A 188 -7.96 -10.10 -21.57
N GLU A 189 -7.35 -11.00 -22.34
CA GLU A 189 -7.84 -12.34 -22.64
C GLU A 189 -7.77 -13.27 -21.43
N ILE A 190 -6.74 -13.13 -20.58
CA ILE A 190 -6.61 -13.88 -19.33
C ILE A 190 -7.65 -13.37 -18.32
N LEU A 191 -7.81 -12.05 -18.25
CA LEU A 191 -8.83 -11.43 -17.40
C LEU A 191 -10.24 -11.82 -17.85
N ALA A 192 -10.52 -11.79 -19.15
CA ALA A 192 -11.81 -12.22 -19.70
C ALA A 192 -12.11 -13.69 -19.33
N ALA A 193 -11.15 -14.59 -19.54
CA ALA A 193 -11.28 -16.00 -19.17
C ALA A 193 -11.50 -16.19 -17.66
N ALA A 194 -10.82 -15.41 -16.81
CA ALA A 194 -11.01 -15.45 -15.35
C ALA A 194 -12.43 -15.04 -14.91
N PHE A 195 -13.13 -14.23 -15.72
CA PHE A 195 -14.53 -13.84 -15.53
C PHE A 195 -15.49 -14.65 -16.42
N GLY A 196 -15.04 -15.82 -16.91
CA GLY A 196 -15.86 -16.77 -17.67
C GLY A 196 -16.27 -16.30 -19.06
N ASP A 197 -15.43 -15.47 -19.71
CA ASP A 197 -15.70 -14.84 -21.02
C ASP A 197 -17.04 -14.10 -21.08
N SER A 198 -17.47 -13.59 -19.93
CA SER A 198 -18.71 -12.82 -19.81
C SER A 198 -18.63 -11.53 -20.63
N PRO A 199 -19.74 -11.04 -21.22
CA PRO A 199 -19.79 -9.75 -21.92
C PRO A 199 -19.29 -8.55 -21.08
N VAL A 200 -19.26 -8.68 -19.75
CA VAL A 200 -18.68 -7.67 -18.85
C VAL A 200 -17.20 -7.39 -19.14
N ALA A 201 -16.48 -8.33 -19.75
CA ALA A 201 -15.07 -8.16 -20.10
C ALA A 201 -14.81 -6.98 -21.04
N THR A 202 -15.81 -6.62 -21.86
CA THR A 202 -15.77 -5.43 -22.72
C THR A 202 -15.64 -4.12 -21.93
N GLN A 203 -15.99 -4.13 -20.63
CA GLN A 203 -15.93 -2.96 -19.74
C GLN A 203 -14.63 -2.90 -18.93
N PHE A 204 -13.77 -3.93 -18.95
CA PHE A 204 -12.60 -3.99 -18.08
C PHE A 204 -11.61 -2.85 -18.32
N ALA A 205 -11.40 -2.44 -19.57
CA ALA A 205 -10.55 -1.30 -19.87
C ALA A 205 -11.06 0.00 -19.23
N ALA A 206 -12.39 0.21 -19.24
CA ALA A 206 -13.00 1.38 -18.60
C ALA A 206 -12.96 1.28 -17.07
N LEU A 207 -13.17 0.09 -16.51
CA LEU A 207 -13.06 -0.13 -15.06
C LEU A 207 -11.63 0.10 -14.56
N ALA A 208 -10.62 -0.38 -15.30
CA ALA A 208 -9.22 -0.23 -14.94
C ALA A 208 -8.79 1.24 -14.82
N GLN A 209 -9.34 2.13 -15.66
CA GLN A 209 -9.07 3.57 -15.61
C GLN A 209 -9.56 4.25 -14.31
N ASN A 210 -10.53 3.63 -13.61
CA ASN A 210 -11.08 4.16 -12.36
C ASN A 210 -10.38 3.59 -11.12
N ILE A 211 -9.49 2.60 -11.28
CA ILE A 211 -8.73 2.05 -10.15
C ILE A 211 -7.68 3.09 -9.75
N PRO A 212 -7.67 3.55 -8.49
CA PRO A 212 -6.65 4.48 -8.02
C PRO A 212 -5.24 3.91 -8.26
N ALA A 213 -4.32 4.79 -8.66
CA ALA A 213 -2.92 4.43 -8.79
C ALA A 213 -2.35 3.95 -7.44
N VAL A 214 -1.34 3.09 -7.49
CA VAL A 214 -0.59 2.67 -6.30
C VAL A 214 0.13 3.91 -5.75
N GLY A 215 -0.37 4.44 -4.63
CA GLY A 215 0.07 5.73 -4.05
C GLY A 215 0.45 5.63 -2.57
N THR A 216 -0.05 6.54 -1.73
CA THR A 216 0.27 6.64 -0.29
C THR A 216 -0.16 5.44 0.55
N GLY A 217 -0.82 4.45 -0.05
CA GLY A 217 -1.41 3.29 0.61
C GLY A 217 -2.90 3.45 0.96
N ALA A 218 -3.42 4.69 1.00
CA ALA A 218 -4.83 4.96 1.26
C ALA A 218 -5.58 5.47 0.01
N SER A 219 -6.89 5.32 0.01
CA SER A 219 -7.81 5.78 -1.02
C SER A 219 -9.13 6.22 -0.40
N GLU A 220 -9.92 6.98 -1.15
CA GLU A 220 -11.30 7.27 -0.78
C GLU A 220 -12.08 5.97 -0.60
N GLY A 221 -12.93 5.94 0.43
CA GLY A 221 -13.80 4.78 0.64
C GLY A 221 -15.12 4.87 -0.09
N SER A 222 -16.08 4.07 0.36
CA SER A 222 -17.37 3.94 -0.30
C SER A 222 -18.18 5.25 -0.30
N SER A 223 -18.89 5.52 -1.40
CA SER A 223 -19.81 6.67 -1.51
C SER A 223 -20.92 6.67 -0.47
N GLU A 224 -21.27 5.50 0.08
CA GLU A 224 -22.16 5.40 1.23
C GLU A 224 -21.54 6.02 2.49
N CYS A 225 -20.26 5.75 2.74
CA CYS A 225 -19.56 6.37 3.86
C CYS A 225 -19.47 7.88 3.66
N MET A 226 -19.03 8.33 2.48
CA MET A 226 -18.89 9.77 2.20
C MET A 226 -20.18 10.52 2.49
N ARG A 227 -21.32 10.01 1.98
CA ARG A 227 -22.65 10.59 2.28
C ARG A 227 -22.98 10.63 3.77
N ARG A 228 -22.61 9.61 4.53
CA ARG A 228 -22.81 9.57 5.99
C ARG A 228 -21.99 10.66 6.69
N CYS A 229 -20.75 10.89 6.25
CA CYS A 229 -19.88 11.89 6.88
C CYS A 229 -20.11 13.32 6.39
N GLU A 230 -20.59 13.51 5.16
CA GLU A 230 -21.02 14.81 4.64
C GLU A 230 -22.38 15.27 5.22
N GLY A 231 -23.27 14.33 5.54
CA GLY A 231 -24.61 14.61 6.07
C GLY A 231 -24.67 15.02 7.55
N GLY A 232 -23.55 14.98 8.28
CA GLY A 232 -23.49 15.17 9.72
C GLY A 232 -24.18 14.04 10.52
N PRO A 233 -23.99 13.97 11.84
CA PRO A 233 -24.64 12.96 12.67
C PRO A 233 -26.16 13.14 12.61
N SER A 234 -26.87 12.11 12.14
CA SER A 234 -28.31 11.97 12.41
C SER A 234 -28.42 11.57 13.88
N PHE A 235 -28.63 12.56 14.75
CA PHE A 235 -28.99 12.33 16.16
C PHE A 235 -30.40 11.75 16.25
#